data_AF-A0A9D8R7P1-F1
#
_entry.id   AF-A0A9D8R7P1-F1
#
_cell.length_a   1.000
_cell.length_b   1.000
_cell.length_c   1.000
_cell.angle_alpha   90.00
_cell.angle_beta   90.00
_cell.angle_gamma   90.00
#
_symmetry.space_group_name_H-M   'P 1'
#
loop_
_entity.id
_entity.type
_entity.pdbx_description
1 polymer ?
#
loop_
_entity_poly.entity_id
_entity_poly.type
_entity_poly.pdbx_seq_one_letter_code
_entity_poly.pdbx_strand_id
1 'polypeptide(L)'
;DVTPEPENTKQMYVAFRISDEDGLLPADNPAGRPIVLQIEVPEDSVASMQDASGRKSTKKQIFYRIPATSTVRIFDAEEMLLQSRIPVYQLGKTVSVTF
;
A
#
# COMPACT_ATOMS: atom_id res chain seq x y z
N ASP A 1 -10.06 -5.47 7.30
CA ASP A 1 -8.61 -5.41 7.02
C ASP A 1 -8.45 -4.94 5.57
N VAL A 2 -7.59 -3.95 5.31
CA VAL A 2 -7.42 -3.34 3.99
C VAL A 2 -6.09 -3.82 3.42
N THR A 3 -6.14 -4.58 2.32
CA THR A 3 -4.95 -5.05 1.62
C THR A 3 -4.66 -4.12 0.43
N PRO A 4 -3.48 -3.49 0.37
CA PRO A 4 -3.09 -2.67 -0.77
C PRO A 4 -3.04 -3.48 -2.08
N GLU A 5 -3.52 -2.89 -3.16
CA GLU A 5 -3.56 -3.50 -4.49
C GLU A 5 -2.29 -3.15 -5.28
N PRO A 6 -1.42 -4.12 -5.62
CA PRO A 6 -0.16 -3.83 -6.30
C PRO A 6 -0.32 -3.16 -7.66
N GLU A 7 -1.39 -3.48 -8.40
CA GLU A 7 -1.62 -2.98 -9.76
C GLU A 7 -2.10 -1.52 -9.80
N ASN A 8 -2.57 -0.99 -8.66
CA ASN A 8 -3.07 0.37 -8.55
C ASN A 8 -2.03 1.27 -7.89
N THR A 9 -1.44 2.20 -8.65
CA THR A 9 -0.44 3.16 -8.13
C THR A 9 -1.04 4.23 -7.24
N LYS A 10 -2.37 4.46 -7.30
CA LYS A 10 -3.08 5.46 -6.49
C LYS A 10 -4.32 4.84 -5.85
N GLN A 11 -4.17 4.44 -4.60
CA GLN A 11 -5.21 3.73 -3.86
C GLN A 11 -5.85 4.67 -2.84
N MET A 12 -7.17 4.58 -2.68
CA MET A 12 -7.93 5.37 -1.70
C MET A 12 -8.79 4.44 -0.85
N TYR A 13 -8.74 4.64 0.46
CA TYR A 13 -9.46 3.84 1.45
C TYR A 13 -10.13 4.75 2.46
N VAL A 14 -11.33 4.38 2.93
CA VAL A 14 -11.89 4.99 4.13
C VAL A 14 -11.22 4.32 5.32
N ALA A 15 -10.44 5.07 6.11
CA ALA A 15 -9.75 4.53 7.27
C ALA A 15 -10.70 4.38 8.46
N PHE A 16 -11.47 5.42 8.72
CA PHE A 16 -12.49 5.51 9.75
C PHE A 16 -13.41 6.71 9.46
N ARG A 17 -14.44 6.89 10.26
CA ARG A 17 -15.37 8.02 10.17
C ARG A 17 -15.44 8.77 11.48
N ILE A 18 -15.79 10.05 11.43
CA ILE A 18 -16.04 10.89 12.61
C ILE A 18 -17.47 11.40 12.55
N SER A 19 -18.27 11.06 13.56
CA SER A 19 -19.59 11.62 13.83
C SER A 19 -19.50 12.63 14.97
N ASP A 20 -20.32 13.69 14.90
CA ASP A 20 -20.37 14.69 15.97
C ASP A 20 -21.11 14.16 17.21
N GLU A 21 -21.96 13.13 17.06
CA GLU A 21 -22.70 12.50 18.16
C GLU A 21 -21.95 11.30 18.76
N ASP A 22 -21.46 10.41 17.90
CA ASP A 22 -20.86 9.13 18.30
C ASP A 22 -19.32 9.12 18.29
N GLY A 23 -18.69 10.21 17.83
CA GLY A 23 -17.23 10.31 17.73
C GLY A 23 -16.63 9.40 16.66
N LEU A 24 -15.66 8.56 17.03
CA LEU A 24 -14.95 7.68 16.10
C LEU A 24 -15.83 6.48 15.71
N LEU A 25 -16.08 6.35 14.42
CA LEU A 25 -16.86 5.28 13.81
C LEU A 25 -15.99 4.42 12.89
N PRO A 26 -16.31 3.12 12.73
CA PRO A 26 -15.60 2.26 11.79
C PRO A 26 -15.90 2.67 10.34
N ALA A 27 -15.00 2.29 9.42
CA ALA A 27 -15.04 2.74 8.02
C ALA A 27 -16.30 2.32 7.25
N ASP A 28 -16.90 1.19 7.65
CA ASP A 28 -18.10 0.59 7.05
C ASP A 28 -19.41 1.22 7.55
N ASN A 29 -19.37 2.03 8.61
CA ASN A 29 -20.55 2.73 9.09
C ASN A 29 -20.99 3.81 8.09
N PRO A 30 -22.26 3.87 7.66
CA PRO A 30 -22.71 4.93 6.75
C PRO A 30 -22.74 6.33 7.41
N ALA A 31 -22.77 6.41 8.74
CA ALA A 31 -22.84 7.66 9.48
C ALA A 31 -21.45 8.31 9.67
N GLY A 32 -21.43 9.65 9.80
CA GLY A 32 -20.22 10.42 10.03
C GLY A 32 -19.41 10.77 8.77
N ARG A 33 -18.51 11.74 8.93
CA ARG A 33 -17.60 12.24 7.89
C ARG A 33 -16.45 11.24 7.67
N PRO A 34 -16.15 10.84 6.41
CA PRO A 34 -15.10 9.87 6.15
C PRO A 34 -13.70 10.49 6.21
N ILE A 35 -12.81 9.83 6.96
CA ILE A 35 -11.38 10.12 6.92
C ILE A 35 -10.73 9.16 5.93
N VAL A 36 -10.13 9.73 4.88
CA VAL A 36 -9.62 9.00 3.71
C VAL A 36 -8.11 8.83 3.81
N LEU A 37 -7.66 7.59 3.65
CA LEU A 37 -6.27 7.22 3.47
C LEU A 37 -5.98 7.08 1.97
N GLN A 38 -5.06 7.90 1.46
CA GLN A 38 -4.54 7.76 0.11
C GLN A 38 -3.13 7.17 0.17
N ILE A 39 -2.87 6.14 -0.64
CA ILE A 39 -1.55 5.54 -0.82
C ILE A 39 -1.13 5.74 -2.27
N GLU A 40 0.00 6.41 -2.46
CA GLU A 40 0.64 6.61 -3.76
C GLU A 40 1.94 5.80 -3.82
N VAL A 41 1.99 4.88 -4.78
CA VAL A 41 3.14 4.01 -5.03
C VAL A 41 3.97 4.59 -6.16
N PRO A 42 5.30 4.71 -6.02
CA PRO A 42 6.15 5.10 -7.14
C PRO A 42 6.05 4.07 -8.26
N GLU A 43 5.99 4.53 -9.51
CA GLU A 43 5.90 3.65 -10.69
C GLU A 43 7.08 2.67 -10.79
N ASP A 44 8.26 3.03 -10.29
CA ASP A 44 9.44 2.14 -10.28
C ASP A 44 9.36 1.03 -9.20
N SER A 45 8.35 1.09 -8.33
CA SER A 45 8.17 0.15 -7.22
C SER A 45 7.17 -0.95 -7.51
N VAL A 46 6.33 -0.80 -8.55
CA VAL A 46 5.36 -1.83 -8.94
C VAL A 46 6.11 -3.05 -9.44
N ALA A 47 5.86 -4.20 -8.81
CA ALA A 47 6.57 -5.42 -9.08
C ALA A 47 6.36 -5.87 -10.54
N SER A 48 7.38 -5.69 -11.39
CA SER A 48 7.59 -6.67 -12.45
C SER A 48 8.05 -7.94 -11.74
N MET A 49 7.22 -8.99 -11.75
CA MET A 49 7.76 -10.34 -11.64
C MET A 49 8.66 -10.53 -12.85
N GLN A 50 9.93 -10.16 -12.74
CA GLN A 50 10.91 -10.62 -13.71
C GLN A 50 11.01 -12.12 -13.50
N ASP A 51 10.28 -12.81 -14.36
CA ASP A 51 10.22 -14.24 -14.54
C ASP A 51 11.50 -14.95 -14.11
N ALA A 52 11.41 -15.61 -12.96
CA ALA A 52 12.24 -16.78 -12.66
C ALA A 52 11.84 -17.99 -13.52
N SER A 53 10.95 -17.83 -14.52
CA SER A 53 10.61 -18.88 -15.48
C SER A 53 11.63 -18.89 -16.63
N GLY A 54 12.70 -19.67 -16.47
CA GLY A 54 13.51 -20.01 -17.65
C GLY A 54 14.74 -20.87 -17.42
N ARG A 55 15.36 -20.85 -16.24
CA ARG A 55 16.53 -21.70 -15.99
C ARG A 55 16.37 -22.45 -14.69
N LYS A 56 16.25 -23.78 -14.79
CA LYS A 56 16.55 -24.72 -13.70
C LYS A 56 18.02 -24.50 -13.30
N SER A 57 18.24 -23.48 -12.50
CA SER A 57 19.51 -23.17 -11.89
C SER A 57 19.69 -24.16 -10.75
N THR A 58 20.67 -25.04 -10.86
CA THR A 58 21.12 -25.96 -9.80
C THR A 58 21.72 -25.24 -8.59
N LYS A 59 21.84 -23.91 -8.64
CA LYS A 59 22.35 -23.06 -7.58
C LYS A 59 21.24 -22.68 -6.59
N LYS A 60 21.59 -22.59 -5.30
CA LYS A 60 20.67 -22.16 -4.24
C LYS A 60 20.24 -20.71 -4.52
N GLN A 61 18.93 -20.50 -4.64
CA GLN A 61 18.32 -19.18 -4.79
C GLN A 61 17.67 -18.75 -3.48
N ILE A 62 17.89 -17.50 -3.07
CA ILE A 62 17.19 -16.86 -1.94
C ILE A 62 16.28 -15.78 -2.49
N PHE A 63 14.99 -15.89 -2.21
CA PHE A 63 13.99 -14.87 -2.53
C PHE A 63 13.83 -13.90 -1.35
N TYR A 64 13.89 -12.60 -1.61
CA TYR A 64 13.66 -11.55 -0.60
C TYR A 64 12.81 -10.42 -1.19
N ARG A 65 12.09 -9.70 -0.32
CA ARG A 65 11.25 -8.56 -0.71
C ARG A 65 11.90 -7.24 -0.37
N ILE A 66 11.92 -6.33 -1.34
CA ILE A 66 12.28 -4.93 -1.16
C ILE A 66 10.96 -4.14 -1.10
N PRO A 67 10.66 -3.43 0.01
CA PRO A 67 9.40 -2.69 0.14
C PRO A 67 9.34 -1.52 -0.85
N ALA A 68 8.12 -1.15 -1.24
CA ALA A 68 7.88 0.08 -1.97
C ALA A 68 7.84 1.26 -0.99
N THR A 69 8.61 2.31 -1.26
CA THR A 69 8.56 3.53 -0.45
C THR A 69 7.41 4.41 -0.93
N SER A 70 6.24 4.26 -0.33
CA SER A 70 5.00 4.91 -0.72
C SER A 70 4.78 6.26 -0.01
N THR A 71 4.13 7.18 -0.69
CA THR A 71 3.62 8.42 -0.09
C THR A 71 2.20 8.17 0.40
N VAL A 72 1.97 8.37 1.69
CA VAL A 72 0.68 8.15 2.34
C VAL A 72 0.14 9.48 2.81
N ARG A 73 -1.13 9.76 2.49
CA ARG A 73 -1.83 10.99 2.87
C ARG A 73 -3.14 10.65 3.59
N ILE A 74 -3.48 11.46 4.57
CA ILE A 74 -4.78 11.38 5.28
C ILE A 74 -5.55 12.66 4.96
N PHE A 75 -6.80 12.50 4.57
CA PHE A 75 -7.71 13.60 4.25
C PHE A 75 -8.95 13.56 5.12
N ASP A 76 -9.42 14.73 5.53
CA ASP A 76 -10.80 14.96 5.96
C ASP A 76 -11.50 15.79 4.88
N ALA A 77 -12.41 15.16 4.14
CA ALA A 77 -12.99 15.71 2.91
C ALA A 77 -11.89 16.19 1.91
N GLU A 78 -11.71 17.50 1.77
CA GLU A 78 -10.72 18.10 0.86
C GLU A 78 -9.43 18.53 1.57
N GLU A 79 -9.42 18.55 2.91
CA GLU A 79 -8.27 19.01 3.69
C GLU A 79 -7.29 17.86 3.92
N MET A 80 -6.02 18.06 3.54
CA MET A 80 -4.95 17.12 3.87
C MET A 80 -4.49 17.34 5.30
N LEU A 81 -4.76 16.36 6.17
CA LEU A 81 -4.35 16.40 7.58
C LEU A 81 -2.89 15.99 7.76
N LEU A 82 -2.42 15.03 6.98
CA LEU A 82 -1.09 14.46 7.12
C LEU A 82 -0.56 13.95 5.79
N GLN A 83 0.75 14.09 5.61
CA GLN A 83 1.52 13.37 4.58
C GLN A 83 2.76 12.74 5.20
N SER A 84 3.00 11.47 4.89
CA SER A 84 4.20 10.74 5.32
C SER A 84 4.72 9.83 4.21
N ARG A 85 5.98 9.41 4.33
CA ARG A 85 6.63 8.48 3.40
C ARG A 85 7.01 7.21 4.15
N ILE A 86 6.38 6.09 3.83
CA ILE A 86 6.52 4.83 4.57
C ILE A 86 6.84 3.65 3.65
N PRO A 87 7.61 2.64 4.11
CA PRO A 87 7.81 1.41 3.37
C PRO A 87 6.56 0.51 3.44
N VAL A 88 6.04 0.09 2.29
CA VAL A 88 4.92 -0.85 2.16
C VAL A 88 5.40 -2.11 1.45
N TYR A 89 5.41 -3.24 2.18
CA TYR A 89 5.97 -4.50 1.68
C TYR A 89 5.06 -5.21 0.66
N GLN A 90 3.75 -5.07 0.81
CA GLN A 90 2.74 -5.64 -0.09
C GLN A 90 2.86 -5.07 -1.52
N LEU A 91 3.34 -3.83 -1.62
CA LEU A 91 3.52 -3.10 -2.88
C LEU A 91 4.97 -3.19 -3.40
N GLY A 92 5.84 -3.90 -2.67
CA GLY A 92 7.25 -4.04 -2.99
C GLY A 92 7.55 -5.13 -4.04
N LYS A 93 8.80 -5.20 -4.47
CA LYS A 93 9.29 -6.18 -5.44
C LYS A 93 9.97 -7.37 -4.78
N THR A 94 9.75 -8.56 -5.35
CA THR A 94 10.48 -9.78 -4.96
C THR A 94 11.71 -9.92 -5.84
N VAL A 95 12.88 -10.08 -5.22
CA VAL A 95 14.18 -10.23 -5.89
C VAL A 95 14.78 -11.57 -5.49
N SER A 96 15.56 -12.18 -6.39
CA SER A 96 16.32 -13.40 -6.09
C SER A 96 17.82 -13.15 -6.14
N VAL A 97 18.56 -13.71 -5.18
CA VAL A 97 20.03 -13.77 -5.20
C VAL A 97 20.45 -15.23 -5.40
N THR A 98 21.43 -15.45 -6.26
CA THR A 98 22.00 -16.76 -6.54
C THR A 98 23.44 -16.82 -6.00
N PHE A 99 23.81 -17.94 -5.39
CA PHE A 99 25.18 -18.23 -4.92
C PHE A 99 25.86 -19.25 -5.84
#